data_AF-A0A956NPJ3-F1
#
_entry.id   AF-A0A956NPJ3-F1
#
_cell.length_a   1.000
_cell.length_b   1.000
_cell.length_c   1.000
_cell.angle_alpha   90.00
_cell.angle_beta   90.00
_cell.angle_gamma   90.00
#
_symmetry.space_group_name_H-M   'P 1'
#
loop_
_entity.id
_entity.type
_entity.pdbx_description
1 polymer ?
#
loop_
_entity_poly.entity_id
_entity_poly.type
_entity_poly.pdbx_seq_one_letter_code
_entity_poly.pdbx_strand_id
1 'polypeptide(L)'
;MIGDGMGLSQISGALYSSRKGLQLERFHNIGLQKTRCKDALVTDSAAAAAAMARGIKVDRNTFGTNEKAIAPPSLLEQMKTGGLAVGMVVTCSVTHATPAAFLTYQYQRSMYEQIATDYLKTDVDYLVGGGKEYFDRRSNDDRNLIDELQKKDVVIRSYLDGPITDVNISPEHRFTYFTADSEPLSHSAGRTYFQPACERGLIFLKRRSDKGFFLMIEG
;
A
#
# COMPACT_ATOMS: atom_id res chain seq x y z
N MET A 1 -9.08 4.74 -1.03
CA MET A 1 -8.44 5.22 0.21
C MET A 1 -8.92 4.34 1.34
N ILE A 2 -8.03 3.95 2.25
CA ILE A 2 -8.27 3.09 3.41
C ILE A 2 -7.70 3.86 4.62
N GLY A 3 -8.51 4.08 5.66
CA GLY A 3 -8.00 4.48 6.97
C GLY A 3 -8.01 3.25 7.86
N ASP A 4 -6.86 2.68 8.21
CA ASP A 4 -6.83 1.47 9.04
C ASP A 4 -7.40 1.80 10.42
N GLY A 5 -8.35 0.99 10.88
CA GLY A 5 -9.11 1.23 12.12
C GLY A 5 -10.07 2.44 12.07
N MET A 6 -10.28 3.09 10.92
CA MET A 6 -11.14 4.28 10.80
C MET A 6 -12.63 3.92 10.71
N GLY A 7 -13.22 3.53 11.86
CA GLY A 7 -14.66 3.34 12.00
C GLY A 7 -15.44 4.66 12.13
N LEU A 8 -16.77 4.55 12.24
CA LEU A 8 -17.65 5.72 12.42
C LEU A 8 -17.25 6.55 13.66
N SER A 9 -16.85 5.89 14.75
CA SER A 9 -16.39 6.57 15.97
C SER A 9 -15.13 7.41 15.75
N GLN A 10 -14.16 6.90 14.98
CA GLN A 10 -12.94 7.65 14.62
C GLN A 10 -13.27 8.85 13.73
N ILE A 11 -14.17 8.68 12.76
CA ILE A 11 -14.63 9.77 11.87
C ILE A 11 -15.33 10.85 12.69
N SER A 12 -16.27 10.49 13.58
CA SER A 12 -16.95 11.43 14.46
C SER A 12 -15.97 12.15 15.38
N GLY A 13 -15.04 11.43 16.01
CA GLY A 13 -14.01 12.02 16.86
C GLY A 13 -13.16 13.06 16.12
N ALA A 14 -12.72 12.75 14.90
CA ALA A 14 -11.97 13.67 14.06
C ALA A 14 -12.79 14.92 13.68
N LEU A 15 -14.08 14.74 13.37
CA LEU A 15 -14.99 15.84 13.04
C LEU A 15 -15.12 16.84 14.20
N TYR A 16 -15.40 16.34 15.40
CA TYR A 16 -15.53 17.17 16.60
C TYR A 16 -14.21 17.85 17.00
N SER A 17 -13.07 17.20 16.74
CA SER A 17 -11.75 17.78 17.02
C SER A 17 -11.32 18.84 15.98
N SER A 18 -11.69 18.68 14.70
CA SER A 18 -11.22 19.53 13.59
C SER A 18 -11.75 20.97 13.69
N ARG A 19 -13.01 21.15 14.13
CA ARG A 19 -13.76 22.43 14.10
C ARG A 19 -13.88 23.11 12.72
N LYS A 20 -13.27 22.56 11.66
CA LYS A 20 -13.28 23.06 10.27
C LYS A 20 -13.99 22.12 9.30
N GLY A 21 -14.63 21.06 9.80
CA GLY A 21 -15.19 19.97 9.00
C GLY A 21 -14.11 18.96 8.54
N LEU A 22 -14.55 17.89 7.89
CA LEU A 22 -13.72 16.86 7.27
C LEU A 22 -14.01 16.79 5.77
N GLN A 23 -12.98 16.48 4.97
CA GLN A 23 -13.19 16.23 3.53
C GLN A 23 -14.10 15.02 3.27
N LEU A 24 -14.20 14.11 4.24
CA LEU A 24 -15.13 12.97 4.20
C LEU A 24 -16.60 13.39 4.14
N GLU A 25 -16.96 14.58 4.65
CA GLU A 25 -18.34 15.08 4.62
C GLU A 25 -18.84 15.43 3.20
N ARG A 26 -17.92 15.46 2.23
CA ARG A 26 -18.24 15.79 0.83
C ARG A 26 -18.70 14.58 0.02
N PHE A 27 -18.66 13.37 0.57
CA PHE A 27 -19.17 12.17 -0.10
C PHE A 27 -20.70 12.12 -0.02
N HIS A 28 -21.38 12.15 -1.18
CA HIS A 28 -22.85 12.11 -1.23
C HIS A 28 -23.46 10.72 -0.98
N ASN A 29 -22.70 9.65 -1.25
CA ASN A 29 -23.18 8.28 -1.13
C ASN A 29 -22.45 7.58 0.03
N ILE A 30 -23.22 7.01 0.95
CA ILE A 30 -22.71 6.32 2.14
C ILE A 30 -23.26 4.90 2.16
N GLY A 31 -22.38 3.93 2.39
CA GLY A 31 -22.73 2.53 2.57
C GLY A 31 -22.12 1.97 3.85
N LEU A 32 -22.76 0.95 4.42
CA LEU A 32 -22.24 0.21 5.56
C LEU A 32 -21.79 -1.18 5.11
N GLN A 33 -20.59 -1.57 5.50
CA GLN A 33 -19.99 -2.85 5.12
C GLN A 33 -19.67 -3.68 6.36
N LYS A 34 -20.04 -4.97 6.33
CA LYS A 34 -19.61 -5.96 7.34
C LYS A 34 -18.19 -6.43 7.03
N THR A 35 -17.30 -6.33 8.02
CA THR A 35 -15.86 -6.58 7.84
C THR A 35 -15.37 -7.93 8.32
N ARG A 36 -16.23 -8.79 8.92
CA ARG A 36 -15.85 -10.12 9.44
C ARG A 36 -14.95 -10.92 8.48
N CYS A 37 -14.04 -11.72 9.02
CA CYS A 37 -13.22 -12.65 8.24
C CYS A 37 -13.84 -14.05 8.22
N LYS A 38 -13.14 -15.05 7.66
CA LYS A 38 -13.68 -16.41 7.47
C LYS A 38 -13.85 -17.15 8.80
N ASP A 39 -12.89 -17.03 9.71
CA ASP A 39 -12.80 -17.74 10.99
C ASP A 39 -13.25 -16.91 12.20
N ALA A 40 -13.47 -15.59 12.06
CA ALA A 40 -13.84 -14.72 13.18
C ALA A 40 -14.77 -13.55 12.81
N LEU A 41 -15.55 -13.11 13.80
CA LEU A 41 -16.41 -11.91 13.70
C LEU A 41 -15.61 -10.61 13.62
N VAL A 42 -14.49 -10.55 14.35
CA VAL A 42 -13.54 -9.42 14.33
C VAL A 42 -12.40 -9.79 13.39
N THR A 43 -12.23 -9.02 12.32
CA THR A 43 -11.15 -9.19 11.34
C THR A 43 -9.85 -8.56 11.83
N ASP A 44 -8.74 -8.94 11.21
CA ASP A 44 -7.49 -8.18 11.22
C ASP A 44 -7.29 -7.45 9.87
N SER A 45 -6.26 -6.61 9.77
CA SER A 45 -5.94 -5.85 8.54
C SER A 45 -5.65 -6.76 7.36
N ALA A 46 -5.01 -7.93 7.54
CA ALA A 46 -4.69 -8.82 6.42
C ALA A 46 -5.95 -9.41 5.79
N ALA A 47 -6.83 -10.00 6.59
CA ALA A 47 -8.07 -10.59 6.07
C ALA A 47 -9.05 -9.53 5.53
N ALA A 48 -9.07 -8.33 6.14
CA ALA A 48 -9.88 -7.22 5.65
C ALA A 48 -9.38 -6.71 4.28
N ALA A 49 -8.06 -6.52 4.15
CA ALA A 49 -7.44 -6.07 2.92
C ALA A 49 -7.53 -7.14 1.82
N ALA A 50 -7.39 -8.43 2.13
CA ALA A 50 -7.63 -9.52 1.17
C ALA A 50 -9.07 -9.51 0.64
N ALA A 51 -10.07 -9.21 1.49
CA ALA A 51 -11.44 -9.06 1.04
C ALA A 51 -11.64 -7.87 0.10
N MET A 52 -11.00 -6.72 0.38
CA MET A 52 -11.07 -5.53 -0.48
C MET A 52 -10.29 -5.70 -1.79
N ALA A 53 -9.09 -6.28 -1.71
CA ALA A 53 -8.17 -6.41 -2.83
C ALA A 53 -8.54 -7.56 -3.76
N ARG A 54 -8.99 -8.71 -3.22
CA ARG A 54 -9.17 -9.95 -3.98
C ARG A 54 -10.60 -10.50 -3.94
N GLY A 55 -11.51 -9.88 -3.19
CA GLY A 55 -12.92 -10.29 -3.14
C GLY A 55 -13.17 -11.61 -2.40
N ILE A 56 -12.22 -12.09 -1.60
CA ILE A 56 -12.30 -13.37 -0.88
C ILE A 56 -12.28 -13.18 0.64
N LYS A 57 -12.97 -14.05 1.37
CA LYS A 57 -12.83 -14.14 2.84
C LYS A 57 -11.77 -15.18 3.18
N VAL A 58 -10.82 -14.77 4.00
CA VAL A 58 -9.69 -15.59 4.46
C VAL A 58 -9.64 -15.60 5.98
N ASP A 59 -8.81 -16.48 6.53
CA ASP A 59 -8.63 -16.61 7.97
C ASP A 59 -7.78 -15.43 8.50
N ARG A 60 -7.90 -15.08 9.78
CA ARG A 60 -7.11 -13.96 10.36
C ARG A 60 -5.62 -14.14 10.15
N ASN A 61 -4.93 -13.01 9.96
CA ASN A 61 -3.48 -12.93 9.72
C ASN A 61 -3.01 -13.51 8.39
N THR A 62 -3.93 -13.85 7.48
CA THR A 62 -3.61 -14.46 6.19
C THR A 62 -4.08 -13.62 5.01
N PHE A 63 -3.49 -13.87 3.83
CA PHE A 63 -3.90 -13.24 2.57
C PHE A 63 -4.64 -14.19 1.61
N GLY A 64 -4.67 -15.49 1.92
CA GLY A 64 -5.18 -16.54 1.03
C GLY A 64 -6.00 -17.59 1.76
N THR A 65 -6.61 -18.49 0.98
CA THR A 65 -7.57 -19.47 1.51
C THR A 65 -6.93 -20.72 2.12
N ASN A 66 -5.63 -20.93 1.87
CA ASN A 66 -4.82 -22.05 2.36
C ASN A 66 -3.33 -21.66 2.39
N GLU A 67 -2.47 -22.52 2.95
CA GLU A 67 -1.02 -22.29 3.06
C GLU A 67 -0.29 -22.10 1.71
N LYS A 68 -0.90 -22.53 0.60
CA LYS A 68 -0.39 -22.26 -0.75
C LYS A 68 -0.72 -20.84 -1.25
N ALA A 69 -1.33 -20.01 -0.40
CA ALA A 69 -1.79 -18.66 -0.71
C ALA A 69 -2.60 -18.57 -2.00
N ILE A 70 -3.42 -19.60 -2.28
CA ILE A 70 -4.28 -19.59 -3.47
C ILE A 70 -5.28 -18.45 -3.32
N ALA A 71 -5.11 -17.43 -4.18
CA ALA A 71 -5.92 -16.24 -4.21
C ALA A 71 -6.09 -15.76 -5.67
N PRO A 72 -7.28 -15.27 -6.05
CA PRO A 72 -7.48 -14.68 -7.37
C PRO A 72 -6.69 -13.39 -7.50
N PRO A 73 -6.29 -12.96 -8.72
CA PRO A 73 -5.56 -11.70 -8.91
C PRO A 73 -6.23 -10.53 -8.18
N SER A 74 -5.43 -9.68 -7.55
CA SER A 74 -5.92 -8.51 -6.85
C SER A 74 -6.51 -7.49 -7.81
N LEU A 75 -7.31 -6.57 -7.28
CA LEU A 75 -7.86 -5.44 -8.01
C LEU A 75 -6.74 -4.63 -8.67
N LEU A 76 -5.60 -4.46 -7.98
CA LEU A 76 -4.45 -3.76 -8.54
C LEU A 76 -3.88 -4.51 -9.76
N GLU A 77 -3.68 -5.83 -9.66
CA GLU A 77 -3.20 -6.67 -10.78
C GLU A 77 -4.18 -6.69 -11.95
N GLN A 78 -5.49 -6.72 -11.66
CA GLN A 78 -6.55 -6.64 -12.67
C GLN A 78 -6.55 -5.29 -13.39
N MET A 79 -6.40 -4.18 -12.65
CA MET A 79 -6.32 -2.83 -13.24
C MET A 79 -5.07 -2.70 -14.11
N LYS A 80 -3.94 -3.24 -13.66
CA LYS A 80 -2.69 -3.24 -14.44
C LYS A 80 -2.83 -4.04 -15.74
N THR A 81 -3.43 -5.23 -15.67
CA THR A 81 -3.72 -6.07 -16.84
C THR A 81 -4.68 -5.38 -17.81
N GLY A 82 -5.61 -4.56 -17.31
CA GLY A 82 -6.48 -3.69 -18.11
C GLY A 82 -5.77 -2.52 -18.81
N GLY A 83 -4.48 -2.32 -18.54
CA GLY A 83 -3.67 -1.24 -19.11
C GLY A 83 -3.74 0.09 -18.35
N LEU A 84 -4.33 0.11 -17.16
CA LEU A 84 -4.26 1.29 -16.28
C LEU A 84 -2.88 1.36 -15.63
N ALA A 85 -2.44 2.58 -15.32
CA ALA A 85 -1.32 2.77 -14.41
C ALA A 85 -1.76 2.42 -12.98
N VAL A 86 -0.88 1.84 -12.17
CA VAL A 86 -1.24 1.42 -10.81
C VAL A 86 -0.23 1.89 -9.77
N GLY A 87 -0.72 2.29 -8.60
CA GLY A 87 0.15 2.72 -7.52
C GLY A 87 -0.42 2.53 -6.12
N MET A 88 0.47 2.66 -5.14
CA MET A 88 0.14 2.62 -3.72
C MET A 88 0.93 3.69 -2.94
N VAL A 89 0.24 4.38 -2.03
CA VAL A 89 0.86 5.30 -1.06
C VAL A 89 0.37 4.93 0.32
N VAL A 90 1.27 4.54 1.22
CA VAL A 90 0.91 4.08 2.55
C VAL A 90 1.68 4.83 3.63
N THR A 91 1.10 4.87 4.82
CA THR A 91 1.69 5.48 6.03
C THR A 91 2.47 4.49 6.90
N CYS A 92 2.53 3.22 6.48
CA CYS A 92 3.20 2.09 7.14
C CYS A 92 4.34 1.52 6.26
N SER A 93 4.95 0.42 6.67
CA SER A 93 5.80 -0.39 5.78
C SER A 93 5.00 -0.90 4.57
N VAL A 94 5.60 -0.88 3.38
CA VAL A 94 4.94 -1.46 2.18
C VAL A 94 4.70 -2.97 2.33
N THR A 95 5.48 -3.65 3.17
CA THR A 95 5.27 -5.07 3.49
C THR A 95 4.20 -5.31 4.56
N HIS A 96 3.62 -4.25 5.15
CA HIS A 96 2.53 -4.37 6.12
C HIS A 96 1.26 -4.92 5.46
N ALA A 97 0.32 -5.38 6.29
CA ALA A 97 -0.79 -6.23 5.83
C ALA A 97 -1.66 -5.59 4.73
N THR A 98 -2.06 -4.34 4.90
CA THR A 98 -2.95 -3.67 3.95
C THR A 98 -2.32 -3.51 2.56
N PRO A 99 -1.11 -2.93 2.39
CA PRO A 99 -0.47 -2.86 1.07
C PRO A 99 -0.11 -4.25 0.53
N ALA A 100 0.38 -5.15 1.38
CA ALA A 100 0.78 -6.50 0.97
C ALA A 100 -0.37 -7.25 0.30
N ALA A 101 -1.61 -7.15 0.80
CA ALA A 101 -2.77 -7.87 0.26
C ALA A 101 -3.06 -7.58 -1.22
N PHE A 102 -2.60 -6.44 -1.76
CA PHE A 102 -2.78 -6.07 -3.17
C PHE A 102 -1.73 -6.69 -4.10
N LEU A 103 -0.66 -7.29 -3.58
CA LEU A 103 0.52 -7.67 -4.37
C LEU A 103 1.10 -9.03 -4.00
N THR A 104 0.94 -9.47 -2.76
CA THR A 104 1.58 -10.68 -2.26
C THR A 104 0.78 -11.93 -2.54
N TYR A 105 1.52 -13.03 -2.68
CA TYR A 105 1.01 -14.40 -2.64
C TYR A 105 1.66 -15.17 -1.49
N GLN A 106 2.03 -14.48 -0.41
CA GLN A 106 2.41 -15.13 0.85
C GLN A 106 1.16 -15.50 1.64
N TYR A 107 1.26 -16.55 2.47
CA TYR A 107 0.12 -16.98 3.28
C TYR A 107 -0.09 -16.06 4.48
N GLN A 108 0.98 -15.72 5.22
CA GLN A 108 0.90 -15.00 6.49
C GLN A 108 1.43 -13.57 6.39
N ARG A 109 0.78 -12.65 7.10
CA ARG A 109 1.18 -11.23 7.17
C ARG A 109 2.54 -10.97 7.82
N SER A 110 3.06 -11.92 8.60
CA SER A 110 4.36 -11.83 9.27
C SER A 110 5.55 -12.11 8.33
N MET A 111 5.30 -12.60 7.12
CA MET A 111 6.34 -12.98 6.15
C MET A 111 6.92 -11.77 5.41
N TYR A 112 7.34 -10.72 6.13
CA TYR A 112 7.69 -9.42 5.55
C TYR A 112 8.75 -9.49 4.45
N GLU A 113 9.78 -10.31 4.61
CA GLU A 113 10.84 -10.46 3.60
C GLU A 113 10.38 -11.26 2.38
N GLN A 114 9.53 -12.27 2.56
CA GLN A 114 8.93 -13.00 1.45
C GLN A 114 7.91 -12.12 0.71
N ILE A 115 7.14 -11.30 1.42
CA ILE A 115 6.27 -10.26 0.87
C ILE A 115 7.10 -9.27 0.05
N ALA A 116 8.24 -8.79 0.57
CA ALA A 116 9.15 -7.92 -0.17
C ALA A 116 9.65 -8.58 -1.47
N THR A 117 9.90 -9.89 -1.46
CA THR A 117 10.28 -10.65 -2.67
C THR A 117 9.18 -10.66 -3.72
N ASP A 118 7.91 -10.68 -3.33
CA ASP A 118 6.80 -10.67 -4.28
C ASP A 118 6.72 -9.35 -5.07
N TYR A 119 7.23 -8.23 -4.55
CA TYR A 119 7.29 -6.96 -5.32
C TYR A 119 8.07 -7.10 -6.64
N LEU A 120 9.07 -7.99 -6.71
CA LEU A 120 9.81 -8.28 -7.95
C LEU A 120 8.94 -8.92 -9.05
N LYS A 121 7.78 -9.45 -8.68
CA LYS A 121 6.81 -10.11 -9.57
C LYS A 121 5.66 -9.18 -9.95
N THR A 122 5.67 -7.93 -9.48
CA THR A 122 4.58 -6.98 -9.67
C THR A 122 4.95 -5.88 -10.64
N ASP A 123 3.96 -5.31 -11.32
CA ASP A 123 4.13 -4.15 -12.20
C ASP A 123 3.54 -2.86 -11.63
N VAL A 124 3.73 -2.66 -10.31
CA VAL A 124 3.37 -1.39 -9.65
C VAL A 124 4.18 -0.26 -10.24
N ASP A 125 3.51 0.77 -10.76
CA ASP A 125 4.17 1.90 -11.39
C ASP A 125 4.65 2.94 -10.36
N TYR A 126 3.91 3.14 -9.28
CA TYR A 126 4.22 4.13 -8.25
C TYR A 126 4.01 3.56 -6.83
N LEU A 127 5.07 3.49 -6.03
CA LEU A 127 5.02 2.95 -4.67
C LEU A 127 5.67 3.91 -3.68
N VAL A 128 4.97 4.25 -2.60
CA VAL A 128 5.53 5.06 -1.51
C VAL A 128 5.11 4.47 -0.16
N GLY A 129 6.08 4.20 0.71
CA GLY A 129 5.86 3.68 2.07
C GLY A 129 7.19 3.39 2.78
N GLY A 130 7.14 2.89 4.01
CA GLY A 130 8.34 2.51 4.78
C GLY A 130 8.85 1.11 4.45
N GLY A 131 9.70 0.58 5.32
CA GLY A 131 10.14 -0.82 5.29
C GLY A 131 11.30 -1.11 4.33
N LYS A 132 12.19 -0.14 4.11
CA LYS A 132 13.40 -0.31 3.30
C LYS A 132 14.24 -1.52 3.75
N GLU A 133 14.31 -1.77 5.05
CA GLU A 133 15.10 -2.85 5.64
C GLU A 133 14.75 -4.24 5.07
N TYR A 134 13.48 -4.49 4.75
CA TYR A 134 13.02 -5.78 4.18
C TYR A 134 13.49 -6.01 2.74
N PHE A 135 14.04 -4.98 2.09
CA PHE A 135 14.52 -5.03 0.72
C PHE A 135 16.05 -5.12 0.64
N ASP A 136 16.81 -4.56 1.59
CA ASP A 136 18.28 -4.48 1.48
C ASP A 136 19.09 -4.94 2.70
N ARG A 137 18.45 -5.23 3.84
CA ARG A 137 19.09 -5.80 5.04
C ARG A 137 18.28 -6.99 5.53
N ARG A 138 18.19 -7.98 4.66
CA ARG A 138 17.38 -9.19 4.85
C ARG A 138 18.09 -10.17 5.76
N SER A 139 17.31 -10.85 6.59
CA SER A 139 17.75 -11.85 7.56
C SER A 139 17.62 -13.28 7.03
N ASN A 140 16.72 -13.52 6.08
CA ASN A 140 16.50 -14.86 5.51
C ASN A 140 17.46 -15.20 4.36
N ASP A 141 18.12 -14.19 3.75
CA ASP A 141 19.05 -14.35 2.63
C ASP A 141 19.96 -13.12 2.48
N ASP A 142 21.03 -13.24 1.67
CA ASP A 142 21.97 -12.15 1.38
C ASP A 142 21.55 -11.29 0.17
N ARG A 143 20.27 -11.30 -0.22
CA ARG A 143 19.82 -10.60 -1.43
C ARG A 143 19.64 -9.12 -1.17
N ASN A 144 19.89 -8.32 -2.21
CA ASN A 144 19.50 -6.92 -2.25
C ASN A 144 18.40 -6.73 -3.30
N LEU A 145 17.16 -6.68 -2.83
CA LEU A 145 15.99 -6.51 -3.69
C LEU A 145 15.92 -5.11 -4.31
N ILE A 146 16.56 -4.09 -3.73
CA ILE A 146 16.66 -2.77 -4.36
C ILE A 146 17.43 -2.90 -5.68
N ASP A 147 18.57 -3.58 -5.67
CA ASP A 147 19.39 -3.78 -6.87
C ASP A 147 18.63 -4.63 -7.92
N GLU A 148 17.89 -5.64 -7.46
CA GLU A 148 17.07 -6.48 -8.36
C GLU A 148 15.90 -5.72 -8.98
N LEU A 149 15.23 -4.84 -8.22
CA LEU A 149 14.17 -3.98 -8.73
C LEU A 149 14.71 -2.93 -9.72
N GLN A 150 15.89 -2.36 -9.45
CA GLN A 150 16.54 -1.43 -10.39
C GLN A 150 16.84 -2.08 -11.73
N LYS A 151 17.28 -3.35 -11.75
CA LYS A 151 17.45 -4.15 -12.98
C LYS A 151 16.14 -4.39 -13.74
N LYS A 152 15.00 -4.20 -13.07
CA LYS A 152 13.64 -4.29 -13.64
C LYS A 152 13.06 -2.92 -13.95
N ASP A 153 13.86 -1.91 -14.22
CA ASP A 153 13.39 -0.57 -14.60
C ASP A 153 12.54 0.12 -13.50
N VAL A 154 12.93 -0.08 -12.25
CA VAL A 154 12.36 0.64 -11.10
C VAL A 154 13.37 1.64 -10.58
N VAL A 155 13.04 2.92 -10.68
CA VAL A 155 13.79 4.00 -10.03
C VAL A 155 13.45 3.97 -8.54
N ILE A 156 14.45 3.66 -7.71
CA ILE A 156 14.31 3.62 -6.26
C ILE A 156 14.99 4.83 -5.64
N ARG A 157 14.26 5.49 -4.73
CA ARG A 157 14.72 6.59 -3.87
C ARG A 157 14.25 6.34 -2.45
N SER A 158 14.79 7.08 -1.50
CA SER A 158 14.49 6.91 -0.09
C SER A 158 14.60 8.22 0.68
N TYR A 159 14.26 8.18 1.97
CA TYR A 159 14.46 9.27 2.92
C TYR A 159 15.92 9.77 3.00
N LEU A 160 16.90 9.00 2.53
CA LEU A 160 18.30 9.43 2.43
C LEU A 160 18.57 10.38 1.25
N ASP A 161 17.69 10.37 0.23
CA ASP A 161 17.79 11.23 -0.96
C ASP A 161 17.16 12.62 -0.76
N GLY A 162 16.72 12.93 0.47
CA GLY A 162 15.93 14.12 0.79
C GLY A 162 14.42 13.87 0.73
N PRO A 163 13.58 14.88 1.01
CA PRO A 163 12.14 14.71 1.02
C PRO A 163 11.61 14.41 -0.39
N ILE A 164 10.50 13.66 -0.48
CA ILE A 164 9.88 13.29 -1.77
C ILE A 164 9.49 14.49 -2.65
N THR A 165 9.37 15.69 -2.07
CA THR A 165 9.15 16.96 -2.79
C THR A 165 10.32 17.34 -3.68
N ASP A 166 11.54 16.91 -3.33
CA ASP A 166 12.78 17.39 -3.95
C ASP A 166 13.35 16.32 -4.91
N VAL A 167 12.90 15.07 -4.76
CA VAL A 167 13.29 13.97 -5.63
C VAL A 167 12.70 14.15 -7.03
N ASN A 168 13.51 13.97 -8.07
CA ASN A 168 13.02 13.91 -9.44
C ASN A 168 12.26 12.60 -9.70
N ILE A 169 11.03 12.70 -10.22
CA ILE A 169 10.18 11.55 -10.53
C ILE A 169 9.74 11.66 -11.99
N SER A 170 10.08 10.65 -12.79
CA SER A 170 9.68 10.55 -14.20
C SER A 170 8.67 9.43 -14.40
N PRO A 171 7.54 9.66 -15.12
CA PRO A 171 6.57 8.63 -15.44
C PRO A 171 7.07 7.63 -16.51
N GLU A 172 8.28 7.80 -17.05
CA GLU A 172 8.84 6.86 -18.04
C GLU A 172 9.29 5.53 -17.41
N HIS A 173 9.65 5.57 -16.13
CA HIS A 173 10.10 4.39 -15.37
C HIS A 173 9.15 4.15 -14.20
N ARG A 174 9.12 2.92 -13.69
CA ARG A 174 8.45 2.66 -12.41
C ARG A 174 9.20 3.36 -11.30
N PHE A 175 8.49 3.78 -10.26
CA PHE A 175 9.07 4.56 -9.17
C PHE A 175 8.68 4.01 -7.80
N THR A 176 9.68 3.84 -6.93
CA THR A 176 9.49 3.50 -5.53
C THR A 176 10.24 4.49 -4.64
N TYR A 177 9.58 5.00 -3.61
CA TYR A 177 10.19 5.83 -2.58
C TYR A 177 9.99 5.24 -1.19
N PHE A 178 11.09 4.87 -0.54
CA PHE A 178 11.09 4.40 0.85
C PHE A 178 11.14 5.58 1.82
N THR A 179 10.08 5.75 2.62
CA THR A 179 9.91 6.91 3.51
C THR A 179 10.58 6.75 4.86
N ALA A 180 10.89 5.51 5.23
CA ALA A 180 11.56 5.15 6.47
C ALA A 180 12.26 3.79 6.31
N ASP A 181 13.16 3.51 7.24
CA ASP A 181 13.88 2.24 7.27
C ASP A 181 12.96 1.08 7.64
N SER A 182 12.21 1.26 8.73
CA SER A 182 11.17 0.38 9.24
C SER A 182 9.79 1.03 9.04
N GLU A 183 8.93 1.00 10.06
CA GLU A 183 7.68 1.79 10.08
C GLU A 183 7.93 3.31 10.05
N PRO A 184 7.21 4.07 9.21
CA PRO A 184 7.27 5.52 9.23
C PRO A 184 6.72 6.13 10.52
N LEU A 185 7.15 7.34 10.84
CA LEU A 185 6.61 8.11 11.97
C LEU A 185 5.08 8.27 11.86
N SER A 186 4.41 8.38 13.01
CA SER A 186 3.01 8.79 13.04
C SER A 186 2.86 10.26 12.63
N HIS A 187 1.64 10.70 12.34
CA HIS A 187 1.37 12.12 12.11
C HIS A 187 1.73 12.99 13.32
N SER A 188 1.39 12.54 14.53
CA SER A 188 1.72 13.26 15.78
C SER A 188 3.23 13.31 16.07
N ALA A 189 3.99 12.35 15.54
CA ALA A 189 5.46 12.32 15.62
C ALA A 189 6.14 13.09 14.48
N GLY A 190 5.39 13.81 13.63
CA GLY A 190 5.96 14.70 12.62
C GLY A 190 6.12 14.11 11.22
N ARG A 191 5.36 13.06 10.86
CA ARG A 191 5.33 12.58 9.46
C ARG A 191 4.80 13.66 8.51
N THR A 192 5.59 13.97 7.46
CA THR A 192 5.27 15.03 6.48
C THR A 192 5.06 14.55 5.05
N TYR A 193 5.50 13.34 4.68
CA TYR A 193 5.52 12.91 3.27
C TYR A 193 4.15 12.55 2.69
N PHE A 194 3.14 12.23 3.53
CA PHE A 194 1.95 11.50 3.06
C PHE A 194 1.13 12.26 2.02
N GLN A 195 0.82 13.54 2.30
CA GLN A 195 0.10 14.38 1.33
C GLN A 195 0.94 14.62 0.06
N PRO A 196 2.21 15.08 0.13
CA PRO A 196 3.07 15.22 -1.06
C PRO A 196 3.18 13.93 -1.89
N ALA A 197 3.30 12.77 -1.25
CA ALA A 197 3.36 11.48 -1.93
C ALA A 197 2.06 11.17 -2.70
N CYS A 198 0.90 11.46 -2.10
CA CYS A 198 -0.38 11.30 -2.78
C CYS A 198 -0.51 12.23 -3.99
N GLU A 199 -0.19 13.52 -3.83
CA GLU A 199 -0.27 14.52 -4.91
C GLU A 199 0.66 14.18 -6.07
N ARG A 200 1.91 13.82 -5.76
CA ARG A 200 2.89 13.41 -6.77
C ARG A 200 2.51 12.09 -7.45
N GLY A 201 1.97 11.13 -6.70
CA GLY A 201 1.46 9.87 -7.24
C GLY A 201 0.31 10.09 -8.22
N LEU A 202 -0.62 11.02 -7.93
CA LEU A 202 -1.71 11.38 -8.83
C LEU A 202 -1.18 11.98 -10.14
N ILE A 203 -0.19 12.88 -10.07
CA ILE A 203 0.43 13.50 -11.27
C ILE A 203 1.18 12.43 -12.08
N PHE A 204 1.95 11.59 -11.41
CA PHE A 204 2.72 10.51 -12.03
C PHE A 204 1.81 9.53 -12.78
N LEU A 205 0.79 8.99 -12.10
CA LEU A 205 -0.06 7.94 -12.66
C LEU A 205 -0.91 8.45 -13.82
N LYS A 206 -1.38 9.72 -13.76
CA LYS A 206 -2.08 10.37 -14.88
C LYS A 206 -1.22 10.52 -16.13
N ARG A 207 0.10 10.68 -15.98
CA ARG A 207 1.03 10.78 -17.11
C ARG A 207 1.51 9.41 -17.60
N ARG A 208 1.46 8.39 -16.73
CA ARG A 208 1.92 7.02 -17.02
C ARG A 208 0.98 6.25 -17.95
N SER A 209 -0.33 6.54 -17.92
CA SER A 209 -1.31 5.87 -18.79
C SER A 209 -2.48 6.76 -19.18
N ASP A 210 -2.74 6.82 -20.49
CA ASP A 210 -3.91 7.52 -21.05
C ASP A 210 -5.23 6.78 -20.77
N LYS A 211 -5.18 5.52 -20.31
CA LYS A 211 -6.37 4.73 -19.93
C LYS A 211 -6.85 5.04 -18.51
N GLY A 212 -6.16 5.90 -17.78
CA GLY A 212 -6.42 6.19 -16.38
C GLY A 212 -5.59 5.33 -15.43
N PHE A 213 -5.93 5.36 -14.14
CA PHE A 213 -5.14 4.74 -13.10
C PHE A 213 -5.94 4.19 -11.94
N PHE A 214 -5.32 3.27 -11.20
CA PHE A 214 -5.75 2.82 -9.89
C PHE A 214 -4.71 3.25 -8.83
N LEU A 215 -5.16 3.89 -7.77
CA LEU A 215 -4.30 4.32 -6.67
C LEU A 215 -4.91 3.89 -5.33
N MET A 216 -4.22 2.99 -4.63
CA MET A 216 -4.54 2.63 -3.25
C MET A 216 -3.79 3.59 -2.30
N ILE A 217 -4.51 4.18 -1.35
CA ILE A 217 -3.92 5.09 -0.36
C ILE A 217 -4.32 4.55 1.01
N GLU A 218 -3.35 4.28 1.88
CA GLU A 218 -3.56 3.90 3.27
C GLU A 218 -3.04 4.99 4.22
N GLY A 219 -3.91 5.46 5.11
CA GLY A 219 -3.64 6.51 6.08
C GLY A 219 -3.59 6.01 7.51
#